data_AF-A0A958LNQ4-F1
#
_entry.id   AF-A0A958LNQ4-F1
#
_cell.length_a   1.000
_cell.length_b   1.000
_cell.length_c   1.000
_cell.angle_alpha   90.00
_cell.angle_beta   90.00
_cell.angle_gamma   90.00
#
_symmetry.space_group_name_H-M   'P 1'
#
loop_
_entity.id
_entity.type
_entity.pdbx_description
1 polymer ?
#
loop_
_entity_poly.entity_id
_entity_poly.type
_entity_poly.pdbx_seq_one_letter_code
_entity_poly.pdbx_strand_id
1 'polypeptide(L)'
;MANGNKWLRGTLLATSLGVLLVSYNNCSGFHSYTEDEDTQISGSGGLPPVSGQGLSGAISFISDFGRVSGWAMDESLPSTTVTVEFYVNGSKGGGGTFAGSINATDFAQGIRNGHGFAYDLPAQFRTGSASSLYVYAVLQGREVALANGTLFAAYIPKAAGQAYYESTLRPLLSSRCANCHGIDYMGHYYSLIYPSPFNGGTRSNNELLNKASGRNHGGGNRCGGAGNSPCAEIQQWWDLEFQ
;
A
#
# COMPACT_ATOMS: atom_id res chain seq x y z
N MET A 1 -9.08 28.26 7.54
CA MET A 1 -8.65 29.20 6.48
C MET A 1 -7.56 30.11 7.04
N ALA A 2 -6.31 29.87 6.65
CA ALA A 2 -5.20 30.83 6.73
C ALA A 2 -4.06 30.30 5.84
N ASN A 3 -4.04 30.74 4.58
CA ASN A 3 -2.94 30.46 3.65
C ASN A 3 -1.77 31.39 4.01
N GLY A 4 -0.77 30.84 4.70
CA GLY A 4 0.50 31.53 4.96
C GLY A 4 1.48 31.30 3.82
N ASN A 5 1.59 32.27 2.90
CA ASN A 5 2.67 32.30 1.91
C ASN A 5 4.01 32.52 2.66
N LYS A 6 4.84 31.46 2.77
CA LYS A 6 6.22 31.60 3.25
C LYS A 6 7.08 32.15 2.12
N TRP A 7 7.72 33.30 2.39
CA TRP A 7 8.61 34.01 1.49
C TRP A 7 9.87 33.21 1.13
N LEU A 8 10.25 33.31 -0.14
CA LEU A 8 11.49 32.80 -0.73
C LEU A 8 12.72 33.34 0.01
N ARG A 9 13.64 32.46 0.42
CA ARG A 9 15.00 32.84 0.81
C ARG A 9 15.98 32.29 -0.24
N GLY A 10 16.42 33.16 -1.14
CA GLY A 10 17.55 32.89 -2.03
C GLY A 10 18.81 33.54 -1.47
N THR A 11 19.89 32.78 -1.31
CA THR A 11 21.22 33.31 -0.99
C THR A 11 21.89 33.75 -2.29
N LEU A 12 22.20 35.05 -2.39
CA LEU A 12 22.88 35.64 -3.55
C LEU A 12 24.40 35.56 -3.35
N LEU A 13 25.10 34.78 -4.18
CA LEU A 13 26.56 34.82 -4.31
C LEU A 13 26.89 35.36 -5.70
N ALA A 14 27.27 36.64 -5.77
CA ALA A 14 27.67 37.29 -7.00
C ALA A 14 29.13 36.95 -7.32
N THR A 15 29.36 36.24 -8.42
CA THR A 15 30.67 36.18 -9.09
C THR A 15 30.52 36.61 -10.54
N SER A 16 31.54 37.29 -11.06
CA SER A 16 31.56 37.94 -12.37
C SER A 16 31.44 36.92 -13.52
N LEU A 17 30.52 37.21 -14.46
CA LEU A 17 30.34 36.51 -15.74
C LEU A 17 30.04 35.01 -15.62
N GLY A 18 28.85 34.69 -15.10
CA GLY A 18 28.26 33.35 -15.16
C GLY A 18 26.77 33.44 -15.42
N VAL A 19 26.27 32.63 -16.36
CA VAL A 19 24.84 32.48 -16.65
C VAL A 19 24.10 32.17 -15.35
N LEU A 20 23.18 33.07 -14.96
CA LEU A 20 22.32 32.88 -13.80
C LEU A 20 21.25 31.84 -14.13
N LEU A 21 21.50 30.57 -13.82
CA LEU A 21 20.48 29.54 -13.84
C LEU A 21 19.63 29.67 -12.57
N VAL A 22 18.48 30.35 -12.68
CA VAL A 22 17.45 30.31 -11.64
C VAL A 22 16.76 28.95 -11.72
N SER A 23 17.11 28.04 -10.83
CA SER A 23 16.40 26.77 -10.64
C SER A 23 15.10 27.02 -9.87
N TYR A 24 13.96 27.05 -10.57
CA TYR A 24 12.65 27.03 -9.92
C TYR A 24 12.33 25.63 -9.39
N ASN A 25 12.24 25.47 -8.07
CA ASN A 25 11.72 24.26 -7.46
C ASN A 25 10.18 24.27 -7.57
N ASN A 26 9.67 23.78 -8.69
CA ASN A 26 8.23 23.68 -8.96
C ASN A 26 7.59 22.47 -8.25
N CYS A 27 7.76 22.35 -6.93
CA CYS A 27 6.98 21.38 -6.15
C CYS A 27 5.52 21.89 -6.09
N SER A 28 4.69 21.58 -7.09
CA SER A 28 3.26 21.91 -7.00
C SER A 28 2.57 20.95 -6.03
N GLY A 29 2.15 21.47 -4.87
CA GLY A 29 1.39 20.73 -3.86
C GLY A 29 2.29 19.97 -2.88
N PHE A 30 2.44 20.51 -1.68
CA PHE A 30 2.94 19.73 -0.54
C PHE A 30 1.79 18.83 -0.06
N HIS A 31 1.74 17.58 -0.51
CA HIS A 31 1.00 16.55 0.20
C HIS A 31 1.88 16.10 1.37
N SER A 32 1.64 16.66 2.55
CA SER A 32 2.03 15.97 3.78
C SER A 32 1.25 14.67 3.82
N TYR A 33 1.95 13.54 3.75
CA TYR A 33 1.39 12.25 4.14
C TYR A 33 1.02 12.35 5.62
N THR A 34 -0.19 12.80 5.92
CA THR A 34 -0.84 12.47 7.18
C THR A 34 -1.22 11.00 7.08
N GLU A 35 -1.03 10.25 8.16
CA GLU A 35 -1.31 8.81 8.29
C GLU A 35 -2.76 8.41 7.95
N ASP A 36 -3.62 9.36 7.59
CA ASP A 36 -5.03 9.21 7.21
C ASP A 36 -5.28 9.01 5.70
N GLU A 37 -4.29 9.13 4.80
CA GLU A 37 -4.41 8.69 3.40
C GLU A 37 -3.91 7.25 3.21
N ASP A 38 -4.62 6.32 3.85
CA ASP A 38 -4.61 4.87 3.59
C ASP A 38 -5.16 4.51 2.18
N THR A 39 -5.31 5.50 1.29
CA THR A 39 -6.02 5.42 0.00
C THR A 39 -5.16 4.95 -1.17
N GLN A 40 -3.94 4.49 -0.91
CA GLN A 40 -3.10 3.82 -1.92
C GLN A 40 -2.42 2.58 -1.34
N ILE A 41 -3.05 1.85 -0.40
CA ILE A 41 -2.59 0.48 -0.21
C ILE A 41 -2.90 -0.26 -1.52
N SER A 42 -1.85 -0.66 -2.24
CA SER A 42 -1.94 -1.52 -3.41
C SER A 42 -2.55 -2.86 -2.98
N GLY A 43 -3.52 -3.40 -3.73
CA GLY A 43 -4.21 -4.63 -3.35
C GLY A 43 -5.43 -4.95 -4.22
N SER A 44 -6.10 -6.07 -3.95
CA SER A 44 -7.36 -6.39 -4.62
C SER A 44 -8.50 -5.58 -4.02
N GLY A 45 -9.38 -5.05 -4.88
CA GLY A 45 -10.58 -4.32 -4.45
C GLY A 45 -11.52 -5.15 -3.57
N GLY A 46 -12.45 -4.47 -2.90
CA GLY A 46 -13.42 -5.11 -2.02
C GLY A 46 -14.34 -6.11 -2.74
N LEU A 47 -14.76 -7.12 -1.99
CA LEU A 47 -15.79 -8.08 -2.39
C LEU A 47 -17.17 -7.53 -1.99
N PRO A 48 -18.23 -7.85 -2.75
CA PRO A 48 -19.58 -7.45 -2.38
C PRO A 48 -19.98 -8.05 -1.01
N PRO A 49 -20.84 -7.37 -0.23
CA PRO A 49 -21.41 -7.93 0.97
C PRO A 49 -22.10 -9.28 0.73
N VAL A 50 -21.93 -10.20 1.68
CA VAL A 50 -22.57 -11.51 1.71
C VAL A 50 -23.37 -11.62 3.02
N SER A 51 -24.59 -12.17 2.94
CA SER A 51 -25.43 -12.45 4.10
C SER A 51 -25.91 -13.91 4.07
N GLY A 52 -25.99 -14.53 5.25
CA GLY A 52 -26.44 -15.91 5.41
C GLY A 52 -26.55 -16.28 6.88
N GLN A 53 -27.59 -17.05 7.25
CA GLN A 53 -27.82 -17.49 8.63
C GLN A 53 -27.90 -16.34 9.66
N GLY A 54 -28.37 -15.15 9.26
CA GLY A 54 -28.43 -13.95 10.12
C GLY A 54 -27.07 -13.29 10.37
N LEU A 55 -26.00 -13.78 9.74
CA LEU A 55 -24.71 -13.11 9.67
C LEU A 55 -24.60 -12.34 8.36
N SER A 56 -23.87 -11.24 8.39
CA SER A 56 -23.42 -10.57 7.18
C SER A 56 -22.02 -10.02 7.32
N GLY A 57 -21.35 -9.86 6.18
CA GLY A 57 -20.00 -9.30 6.14
C GLY A 57 -19.58 -8.92 4.74
N ALA A 58 -18.46 -8.22 4.64
CA ALA A 58 -17.77 -7.99 3.37
C ALA A 58 -16.26 -7.92 3.59
N ILE A 59 -15.50 -8.31 2.58
CA ILE A 59 -14.09 -7.95 2.47
C ILE A 59 -14.04 -6.58 1.81
N SER A 60 -13.56 -5.58 2.53
CA SER A 60 -13.39 -4.23 1.99
C SER A 60 -12.14 -4.13 1.12
N PHE A 61 -11.08 -4.83 1.51
CA PHE A 61 -9.78 -4.71 0.86
C PHE A 61 -8.83 -5.84 1.25
N ILE A 62 -7.96 -6.27 0.32
CA ILE A 62 -6.83 -7.17 0.59
C ILE A 62 -5.57 -6.50 0.06
N SER A 63 -4.65 -6.13 0.93
CA SER A 63 -3.41 -5.46 0.55
C SER A 63 -2.38 -6.40 -0.08
N ASP A 64 -1.51 -5.83 -0.90
CA ASP A 64 -0.25 -6.43 -1.33
C ASP A 64 0.72 -6.66 -0.15
N PHE A 65 0.37 -6.27 1.09
CA PHE A 65 1.12 -6.61 2.30
C PHE A 65 0.46 -7.72 3.13
N GLY A 66 -0.66 -8.27 2.64
CA GLY A 66 -1.41 -9.35 3.28
C GLY A 66 -2.37 -8.89 4.36
N ARG A 67 -2.67 -7.59 4.46
CA ARG A 67 -3.71 -7.07 5.34
C ARG A 67 -5.07 -7.27 4.70
N VAL A 68 -5.93 -8.00 5.37
CA VAL A 68 -7.32 -8.24 4.98
C VAL A 68 -8.20 -7.41 5.90
N SER A 69 -8.99 -6.50 5.33
CA SER A 69 -9.92 -5.67 6.10
C SER A 69 -11.34 -5.82 5.59
N GLY A 70 -12.29 -5.60 6.50
CA GLY A 70 -13.69 -5.81 6.22
C GLY A 70 -14.56 -5.50 7.43
N TRP A 71 -15.79 -6.02 7.38
CA TRP A 71 -16.68 -6.02 8.53
C TRP A 71 -17.46 -7.34 8.57
N ALA A 72 -17.89 -7.73 9.76
CA ALA A 72 -18.75 -8.89 9.98
C ALA A 72 -19.66 -8.65 11.20
N MET A 73 -20.96 -8.92 11.06
CA MET A 73 -21.94 -8.67 12.11
C MET A 73 -23.06 -9.73 12.14
N ASP A 74 -23.72 -9.84 13.29
CA ASP A 74 -25.01 -10.50 13.41
C ASP A 74 -26.11 -9.45 13.21
N GLU A 75 -26.90 -9.61 12.15
CA GLU A 75 -27.98 -8.66 11.81
C GLU A 75 -29.13 -8.70 12.81
N SER A 76 -29.31 -9.84 13.49
CA SER A 76 -30.38 -10.03 14.48
C SER A 76 -29.99 -9.53 15.87
N LEU A 77 -28.70 -9.57 16.21
CA LEU A 77 -28.16 -9.07 17.47
C LEU A 77 -26.86 -8.28 17.24
N PRO A 78 -26.94 -7.00 16.85
CA PRO A 78 -25.76 -6.16 16.58
C PRO A 78 -24.86 -5.91 17.80
N SER A 79 -25.28 -6.25 19.02
CA SER A 79 -24.40 -6.23 20.19
C SER A 79 -23.45 -7.44 20.26
N THR A 80 -23.63 -8.44 19.38
CA THR A 80 -22.85 -9.68 19.41
C THR A 80 -21.58 -9.54 18.59
N THR A 81 -20.46 -9.94 19.19
CA THR A 81 -19.18 -10.02 18.49
C THR A 81 -19.12 -11.24 17.59
N VAL A 82 -18.81 -11.02 16.31
CA VAL A 82 -18.59 -12.09 15.31
C VAL A 82 -17.10 -12.37 15.19
N THR A 83 -16.72 -13.65 15.15
CA THR A 83 -15.34 -14.05 14.87
C THR A 83 -15.16 -14.22 13.37
N VAL A 84 -14.05 -13.73 12.83
CA VAL A 84 -13.65 -13.90 11.44
C VAL A 84 -12.48 -14.86 11.38
N GLU A 85 -12.62 -15.93 10.61
CA GLU A 85 -11.59 -16.95 10.39
C GLU A 85 -11.02 -16.87 8.98
N PHE A 86 -9.71 -17.07 8.86
CA PHE A 86 -8.95 -16.96 7.62
C PHE A 86 -8.28 -18.29 7.28
N TYR A 87 -8.43 -18.73 6.04
CA TYR A 87 -7.81 -19.94 5.50
C TYR A 87 -7.15 -19.65 4.16
N VAL A 88 -6.01 -20.28 3.91
CA VAL A 88 -5.22 -20.11 2.68
C VAL A 88 -5.10 -21.44 1.94
N ASN A 89 -5.22 -21.38 0.62
CA ASN A 89 -5.08 -22.50 -0.32
C ASN A 89 -6.07 -23.67 -0.07
N GLY A 90 -7.27 -23.33 0.40
CA GLY A 90 -8.41 -24.24 0.54
C GLY A 90 -9.47 -23.70 1.50
N SER A 91 -10.69 -24.20 1.39
CA SER A 91 -11.79 -23.81 2.28
C SER A 91 -11.65 -24.43 3.68
N LYS A 92 -12.40 -23.89 4.65
CA LYS A 92 -12.59 -24.51 5.96
C LYS A 92 -13.18 -25.91 5.78
N GLY A 93 -12.54 -26.91 6.37
CA GLY A 93 -12.92 -28.33 6.21
C GLY A 93 -12.59 -28.95 4.83
N GLY A 94 -12.15 -28.16 3.85
CA GLY A 94 -11.80 -28.61 2.51
C GLY A 94 -10.29 -28.71 2.24
N GLY A 95 -9.46 -28.79 3.29
CA GLY A 95 -8.00 -28.86 3.17
C GLY A 95 -7.28 -27.51 3.22
N GLY A 96 -7.99 -26.41 3.50
CA GLY A 96 -7.36 -25.10 3.71
C GLY A 96 -6.45 -25.06 4.93
N THR A 97 -5.35 -24.33 4.82
CA THR A 97 -4.47 -24.06 5.97
C THR A 97 -5.05 -22.92 6.78
N PHE A 98 -5.32 -23.15 8.07
CA PHE A 98 -5.78 -22.10 8.98
C PHE A 98 -4.68 -21.04 9.15
N ALA A 99 -4.98 -19.81 8.76
CA ALA A 99 -4.06 -18.68 8.89
C ALA A 99 -4.24 -17.97 10.24
N GLY A 100 -5.47 -17.93 10.75
CA GLY A 100 -5.80 -17.36 12.06
C GLY A 100 -7.23 -16.86 12.13
N SER A 101 -7.55 -16.16 13.21
CA SER A 101 -8.87 -15.56 13.43
C SER A 101 -8.78 -14.27 14.23
N ILE A 102 -9.75 -13.37 14.04
CA ILE A 102 -9.90 -12.13 14.81
C ILE A 102 -11.38 -11.88 15.12
N ASN A 103 -11.66 -11.14 16.19
CA ASN A 103 -13.01 -10.65 16.44
C ASN A 103 -13.26 -9.37 15.65
N ALA A 104 -14.44 -9.27 15.04
CA ALA A 104 -14.89 -8.07 14.36
C ALA A 104 -15.41 -7.06 15.40
N THR A 105 -14.50 -6.26 15.94
CA THR A 105 -14.77 -5.24 16.97
C THR A 105 -14.27 -3.85 16.61
N ASP A 106 -13.56 -3.72 15.48
CA ASP A 106 -12.93 -2.48 15.08
C ASP A 106 -13.96 -1.49 14.51
N PHE A 107 -13.51 -0.27 14.28
CA PHE A 107 -14.30 0.72 13.56
C PHE A 107 -14.66 0.23 12.16
N ALA A 108 -15.92 0.46 11.78
CA ALA A 108 -16.37 0.42 10.39
C ALA A 108 -17.44 1.50 10.18
N GLN A 109 -17.69 1.86 8.92
CA GLN A 109 -18.53 3.02 8.62
C GLN A 109 -20.02 2.78 8.92
N GLY A 110 -20.69 3.81 9.43
CA GLY A 110 -22.14 3.84 9.62
C GLY A 110 -22.63 2.83 10.66
N ILE A 111 -23.69 2.10 10.33
CA ILE A 111 -24.33 1.10 11.21
C ILE A 111 -23.41 -0.08 11.57
N ARG A 112 -22.24 -0.16 10.92
CA ARG A 112 -21.27 -1.24 11.08
C ARG A 112 -20.19 -0.90 12.11
N ASN A 113 -20.24 0.29 12.70
CA ASN A 113 -19.24 0.70 13.67
C ASN A 113 -19.21 -0.28 14.86
N GLY A 114 -18.02 -0.77 15.21
CA GLY A 114 -17.85 -1.86 16.18
C GLY A 114 -17.95 -3.27 15.58
N HIS A 115 -18.03 -3.38 14.25
CA HIS A 115 -18.04 -4.64 13.50
C HIS A 115 -16.95 -4.71 12.42
N GLY A 116 -16.01 -3.78 12.42
CA GLY A 116 -14.86 -3.80 11.53
C GLY A 116 -13.85 -4.87 11.95
N PHE A 117 -13.01 -5.28 11.01
CA PHE A 117 -11.80 -6.03 11.32
C PHE A 117 -10.67 -5.65 10.39
N ALA A 118 -9.44 -5.80 10.88
CA ALA A 118 -8.24 -5.82 10.09
C ALA A 118 -7.31 -6.94 10.57
N TYR A 119 -6.91 -7.81 9.65
CA TYR A 119 -6.07 -8.96 9.96
C TYR A 119 -4.86 -9.02 9.02
N ASP A 120 -3.66 -9.04 9.59
CA ASP A 120 -2.42 -9.22 8.83
C ASP A 120 -2.13 -10.72 8.69
N LEU A 121 -2.10 -11.19 7.44
CA LEU A 121 -1.74 -12.57 7.14
C LEU A 121 -0.32 -12.88 7.67
N PRO A 122 -0.13 -14.05 8.31
CA PRO A 122 1.19 -14.50 8.73
C PRO A 122 2.21 -14.50 7.59
N ALA A 123 3.48 -14.26 7.92
CA ALA A 123 4.56 -14.12 6.94
C ALA A 123 4.67 -15.29 5.95
N GLN A 124 4.36 -16.52 6.38
CA GLN A 124 4.40 -17.70 5.51
C GLN A 124 3.40 -17.66 4.34
N PHE A 125 2.39 -16.80 4.39
CA PHE A 125 1.42 -16.61 3.30
C PHE A 125 1.71 -15.37 2.43
N ARG A 126 2.78 -14.62 2.75
CA ARG A 126 3.18 -13.38 2.06
C ARG A 126 4.42 -13.62 1.21
N THR A 127 4.28 -14.52 0.24
CA THR A 127 5.38 -15.06 -0.57
C THR A 127 5.62 -14.32 -1.89
N GLY A 128 4.80 -13.32 -2.21
CA GLY A 128 4.75 -12.64 -3.51
C GLY A 128 4.15 -13.48 -4.64
N SER A 129 3.76 -14.73 -4.37
CA SER A 129 3.09 -15.61 -5.33
C SER A 129 1.59 -15.63 -5.10
N ALA A 130 0.83 -15.86 -6.18
CA ALA A 130 -0.62 -16.00 -6.10
C ALA A 130 -1.02 -17.16 -5.18
N SER A 131 -1.92 -16.89 -4.24
CA SER A 131 -2.55 -17.85 -3.33
C SER A 131 -4.06 -17.60 -3.29
N SER A 132 -4.85 -18.58 -2.83
CA SER A 132 -6.30 -18.40 -2.67
C SER A 132 -6.68 -18.19 -1.22
N LEU A 133 -7.47 -17.15 -0.95
CA LEU A 133 -7.96 -16.78 0.38
C LEU A 133 -9.43 -17.18 0.55
N TYR A 134 -9.72 -17.74 1.71
CA TYR A 134 -11.06 -18.06 2.17
C TYR A 134 -11.27 -17.41 3.53
N VAL A 135 -12.38 -16.69 3.67
CA VAL A 135 -12.69 -15.95 4.90
C VAL A 135 -14.11 -16.26 5.31
N TYR A 136 -14.32 -16.52 6.60
CA TYR A 136 -15.63 -16.86 7.15
C TYR A 136 -15.95 -15.97 8.34
N ALA A 137 -17.16 -15.40 8.35
CA ALA A 137 -17.76 -14.89 9.59
C ALA A 137 -18.41 -16.07 10.31
N VAL A 138 -18.11 -16.24 11.59
CA VAL A 138 -18.51 -17.39 12.40
C VAL A 138 -19.08 -16.91 13.73
N LEU A 139 -20.24 -17.45 14.10
CA LEU A 139 -20.89 -17.18 15.38
C LEU A 139 -21.74 -18.37 15.83
N GLN A 140 -21.36 -19.01 16.94
CA GLN A 140 -22.15 -20.05 17.60
C GLN A 140 -22.62 -21.18 16.64
N GLY A 141 -21.74 -21.66 15.77
CA GLY A 141 -22.05 -22.71 14.79
C GLY A 141 -22.74 -22.23 13.51
N ARG A 142 -23.09 -20.94 13.42
CA ARG A 142 -23.47 -20.29 12.16
C ARG A 142 -22.23 -19.78 11.45
N GLU A 143 -22.23 -19.84 10.14
CA GLU A 143 -21.15 -19.30 9.32
C GLU A 143 -21.62 -18.76 7.97
N VAL A 144 -20.89 -17.76 7.47
CA VAL A 144 -21.04 -17.25 6.11
C VAL A 144 -19.65 -16.97 5.51
N ALA A 145 -19.43 -17.45 4.28
CA ALA A 145 -18.20 -17.19 3.55
C ALA A 145 -18.17 -15.74 3.03
N LEU A 146 -17.21 -14.95 3.49
CA LEU A 146 -16.96 -13.58 3.05
C LEU A 146 -16.02 -13.53 1.84
N ALA A 147 -15.14 -14.54 1.71
CA ALA A 147 -14.31 -14.79 0.53
C ALA A 147 -14.25 -16.28 0.27
N ASN A 148 -14.29 -16.67 -1.01
CA ASN A 148 -14.31 -18.08 -1.41
C ASN A 148 -13.31 -18.32 -2.55
N GLY A 149 -12.04 -18.51 -2.19
CA GLY A 149 -10.97 -18.73 -3.14
C GLY A 149 -10.51 -17.45 -3.84
N THR A 150 -10.67 -16.29 -3.19
CA THR A 150 -10.22 -15.00 -3.73
C THR A 150 -8.71 -15.01 -3.89
N LEU A 151 -8.22 -14.79 -5.11
CA LEU A 151 -6.78 -14.76 -5.36
C LEU A 151 -6.14 -13.51 -4.76
N PHE A 152 -4.99 -13.68 -4.15
CA PHE A 152 -4.15 -12.59 -3.66
C PHE A 152 -2.68 -12.95 -3.84
N ALA A 153 -1.83 -11.93 -3.87
CA ALA A 153 -0.40 -12.06 -3.62
C ALA A 153 -0.01 -10.98 -2.61
N ALA A 154 0.78 -11.35 -1.62
CA ALA A 154 1.25 -10.43 -0.59
C ALA A 154 2.76 -10.54 -0.47
N TYR A 155 3.43 -9.41 -0.22
CA TYR A 155 4.87 -9.25 -0.32
C TYR A 155 5.45 -8.80 1.01
N ILE A 156 6.64 -9.31 1.31
CA ILE A 156 7.46 -8.86 2.42
C ILE A 156 8.67 -8.16 1.79
N PRO A 157 8.99 -6.92 2.22
CA PRO A 157 10.22 -6.26 1.79
C PRO A 157 11.45 -7.14 2.01
N LYS A 158 12.28 -7.30 0.98
CA LYS A 158 13.48 -8.13 1.04
C LYS A 158 14.63 -7.35 1.65
N ALA A 159 15.42 -8.01 2.51
CA ALA A 159 16.60 -7.39 3.14
C ALA A 159 17.60 -6.82 2.12
N ALA A 160 17.77 -7.48 0.97
CA ALA A 160 18.63 -6.99 -0.11
C ALA A 160 18.11 -5.68 -0.74
N GLY A 161 16.80 -5.59 -0.97
CA GLY A 161 16.16 -4.38 -1.48
C GLY A 161 16.22 -3.23 -0.48
N GLN A 162 15.96 -3.51 0.81
CA GLN A 162 16.11 -2.51 1.88
C GLN A 162 17.55 -2.00 1.99
N ALA A 163 18.54 -2.89 1.97
CA ALA A 163 19.94 -2.50 2.03
C ALA A 163 20.33 -1.59 0.85
N TYR A 164 19.91 -1.96 -0.37
CA TYR A 164 20.16 -1.16 -1.57
C TYR A 164 19.45 0.20 -1.52
N TYR A 165 18.20 0.24 -1.03
CA TYR A 165 17.49 1.49 -0.83
C TYR A 165 18.28 2.43 0.07
N GLU A 166 18.67 1.97 1.26
CA GLU A 166 19.34 2.81 2.26
C GLU A 166 20.71 3.28 1.79
N SER A 167 21.51 2.39 1.17
CA SER A 167 22.88 2.73 0.76
C SER A 167 22.97 3.54 -0.53
N THR A 168 22.03 3.34 -1.46
CA THR A 168 22.18 3.81 -2.84
C THR A 168 21.03 4.73 -3.26
N LEU A 169 19.79 4.26 -3.16
CA LEU A 169 18.66 5.01 -3.71
C LEU A 169 18.27 6.20 -2.82
N ARG A 170 18.25 6.03 -1.50
CA ARG A 170 17.84 7.05 -0.54
C ARG A 170 18.68 8.32 -0.66
N PRO A 171 20.03 8.30 -0.71
CA PRO A 171 20.83 9.52 -0.93
C PRO A 171 20.46 10.26 -2.23
N LEU A 172 20.19 9.53 -3.31
CA LEU A 172 19.80 10.10 -4.59
C LEU A 172 18.44 10.80 -4.49
N LEU A 173 17.44 10.13 -3.93
CA LEU A 173 16.11 10.69 -3.71
C LEU A 173 16.16 11.87 -2.73
N SER A 174 16.96 11.80 -1.67
CA SER A 174 17.17 12.90 -0.75
C SER A 174 17.74 14.14 -1.44
N SER A 175 18.74 13.98 -2.30
CA SER A 175 19.35 15.12 -3.00
C SER A 175 18.42 15.82 -3.99
N ARG A 176 17.42 15.10 -4.54
CA ARG A 176 16.56 15.59 -5.63
C ARG A 176 15.13 15.91 -5.21
N CYS A 177 14.61 15.23 -4.20
CA CYS A 177 13.19 15.20 -3.86
C CYS A 177 12.88 15.68 -2.44
N ALA A 178 13.85 15.70 -1.52
CA ALA A 178 13.60 16.04 -0.11
C ALA A 178 13.10 17.48 0.13
N ASN A 179 13.27 18.37 -0.85
CA ASN A 179 12.71 19.73 -0.78
C ASN A 179 11.18 19.75 -0.96
N CYS A 180 10.59 18.70 -1.52
CA CYS A 180 9.14 18.63 -1.76
C CYS A 180 8.41 17.73 -0.74
N HIS A 181 9.01 16.61 -0.32
CA HIS A 181 8.38 15.65 0.58
C HIS A 181 9.42 14.85 1.38
N GLY A 182 8.95 14.14 2.41
CA GLY A 182 9.76 13.21 3.19
C GLY A 182 10.33 12.07 2.34
N ILE A 183 11.44 11.51 2.81
CA ILE A 183 12.17 10.40 2.17
C ILE A 183 12.32 9.29 3.20
N ASP A 184 11.47 8.29 3.12
CA ASP A 184 11.48 7.10 3.97
C ASP A 184 11.31 5.83 3.13
N TYR A 185 11.71 4.69 3.68
CA TYR A 185 11.70 3.42 2.94
C TYR A 185 10.28 2.96 2.63
N MET A 186 9.37 2.99 3.61
CA MET A 186 8.06 2.38 3.48
C MET A 186 7.16 3.16 2.50
N GLY A 187 7.15 4.49 2.57
CA GLY A 187 6.40 5.32 1.64
C GLY A 187 6.87 5.12 0.18
N HIS A 188 8.17 5.03 -0.03
CA HIS A 188 8.70 4.71 -1.36
C HIS A 188 8.48 3.26 -1.77
N TYR A 189 8.48 2.31 -0.84
CA TYR A 189 8.18 0.91 -1.14
C TYR A 189 6.71 0.77 -1.58
N TYR A 190 5.79 1.50 -0.96
CA TYR A 190 4.37 1.56 -1.38
C TYR A 190 4.22 2.09 -2.81
N SER A 191 4.93 3.15 -3.18
CA SER A 191 4.95 3.59 -4.58
C SER A 191 5.75 2.67 -5.50
N LEU A 192 6.76 1.97 -5.00
CA LEU A 192 7.51 1.00 -5.80
C LEU A 192 6.63 -0.18 -6.17
N ILE A 193 5.83 -0.70 -5.23
CA ILE A 193 5.01 -1.89 -5.45
C ILE A 193 3.72 -1.61 -6.22
N TYR A 194 3.34 -0.36 -6.54
CA TYR A 194 2.09 -0.09 -7.25
C TYR A 194 2.31 0.16 -8.75
N PRO A 195 1.65 -0.58 -9.67
CA PRO A 195 0.93 -1.83 -9.43
C PRO A 195 1.89 -2.97 -9.06
N SER A 196 1.42 -3.98 -8.32
CA SER A 196 2.27 -5.08 -7.85
C SER A 196 2.59 -6.06 -8.98
N PRO A 197 3.63 -6.92 -8.85
CA PRO A 197 3.92 -7.94 -9.87
C PRO A 197 2.70 -8.78 -10.25
N PHE A 198 1.89 -9.18 -9.26
CA PHE A 198 0.62 -9.90 -9.45
C PHE A 198 -0.41 -9.11 -10.28
N ASN A 199 -0.40 -7.78 -10.17
CA ASN A 199 -1.27 -6.87 -10.91
C ASN A 199 -0.59 -6.26 -12.18
N GLY A 200 0.45 -6.89 -12.71
CA GLY A 200 1.13 -6.46 -13.95
C GLY A 200 2.19 -5.37 -13.75
N GLY A 201 2.60 -5.14 -12.51
CA GLY A 201 3.76 -4.33 -12.16
C GLY A 201 5.07 -4.89 -12.69
N THR A 202 5.94 -3.98 -13.08
CA THR A 202 7.27 -4.24 -13.62
C THR A 202 8.23 -3.16 -13.13
N ARG A 203 9.53 -3.42 -13.30
CA ARG A 203 10.59 -2.42 -13.08
C ARG A 203 10.36 -1.10 -13.83
N SER A 204 9.64 -1.14 -14.94
CA SER A 204 9.44 -0.01 -15.86
C SER A 204 8.08 0.70 -15.77
N ASN A 205 7.13 0.23 -14.95
CA ASN A 205 5.77 0.80 -14.93
C ASN A 205 5.19 1.03 -13.53
N ASN A 206 6.00 1.02 -12.48
CA ASN A 206 5.54 1.35 -11.12
C ASN A 206 5.39 2.86 -10.86
N GLU A 207 4.63 3.20 -9.83
CA GLU A 207 4.28 4.56 -9.44
C GLU A 207 5.51 5.38 -9.07
N LEU A 208 6.47 4.82 -8.32
CA LEU A 208 7.69 5.53 -7.94
C LEU A 208 8.49 5.97 -9.18
N LEU A 209 8.64 5.08 -10.15
CA LEU A 209 9.30 5.40 -11.42
C LEU A 209 8.51 6.44 -12.23
N ASN A 210 7.18 6.29 -12.31
CA ASN A 210 6.30 7.25 -12.99
C ASN A 210 6.46 8.65 -12.37
N LYS A 211 6.43 8.75 -11.04
CA LYS A 211 6.62 10.01 -10.31
C LYS A 211 8.01 10.61 -10.55
N ALA A 212 9.07 9.80 -10.43
CA ALA A 212 10.45 10.26 -10.63
C ALA A 212 10.72 10.73 -12.07
N SER A 213 10.08 10.09 -13.06
CA SER A 213 10.16 10.49 -14.48
C SER A 213 9.31 11.72 -14.83
N GLY A 214 8.55 12.25 -13.87
CA GLY A 214 7.67 13.42 -14.04
C GLY A 214 6.30 13.08 -14.62
N ARG A 215 5.96 11.81 -14.77
CA ARG A 215 4.64 11.39 -15.25
C ARG A 215 3.63 11.52 -14.12
N ASN A 216 2.60 12.36 -14.33
CA ASN A 216 1.55 12.66 -13.35
C ASN A 216 2.09 13.13 -11.98
N HIS A 217 3.22 13.84 -11.98
CA HIS A 217 3.86 14.31 -10.76
C HIS A 217 4.35 15.76 -10.91
N GLY A 218 3.89 16.63 -10.00
CA GLY A 218 4.13 18.07 -10.06
C GLY A 218 5.60 18.48 -10.02
N GLY A 219 6.45 17.66 -9.39
CA GLY A 219 7.88 17.92 -9.25
C GLY A 219 8.69 17.82 -10.55
N GLY A 220 8.08 17.49 -11.69
CA GLY A 220 8.75 17.38 -12.99
C GLY A 220 9.64 16.13 -13.11
N ASN A 221 10.34 16.03 -14.25
CA ASN A 221 11.23 14.90 -14.53
C ASN A 221 12.55 15.02 -13.77
N ARG A 222 12.83 14.07 -12.87
CA ARG A 222 14.06 13.98 -12.08
C ARG A 222 15.05 12.96 -12.60
N CYS A 223 14.68 12.19 -13.60
CA CYS A 223 15.50 11.14 -14.17
C CYS A 223 16.33 11.62 -15.36
N GLY A 224 15.83 12.57 -16.17
CA GLY A 224 16.50 12.96 -17.41
C GLY A 224 16.56 11.82 -18.45
N GLY A 225 15.74 10.78 -18.27
CA GLY A 225 15.68 9.56 -19.10
C GLY A 225 15.46 8.31 -18.25
N ALA A 226 14.88 7.24 -18.82
CA ALA A 226 14.54 6.03 -18.06
C ALA A 226 15.76 5.24 -17.57
N GLY A 227 16.90 5.31 -18.27
CA GLY A 227 18.16 4.67 -17.89
C GLY A 227 19.10 5.57 -17.07
N ASN A 228 18.66 6.77 -16.71
CA ASN A 228 19.45 7.75 -15.98
C ASN A 228 19.04 7.79 -14.51
N SER A 229 19.95 8.22 -13.66
CA SER A 229 19.70 8.33 -12.22
C SER A 229 18.62 9.38 -11.92
N PRO A 230 17.67 9.15 -10.99
CA PRO A 230 17.56 7.99 -10.11
C PRO A 230 16.70 6.84 -10.68
N CYS A 231 16.18 6.96 -11.91
CA CYS A 231 15.25 5.97 -12.49
C CYS A 231 15.91 4.59 -12.70
N ALA A 232 17.19 4.54 -13.06
CA ALA A 232 17.93 3.27 -13.18
C ALA A 232 18.02 2.56 -11.82
N GLU A 233 18.23 3.31 -10.74
CA GLU A 233 18.34 2.78 -9.38
C GLU A 233 16.97 2.38 -8.83
N ILE A 234 15.90 3.08 -9.19
CA ILE A 234 14.52 2.66 -8.88
C ILE A 234 14.22 1.32 -9.57
N GLN A 235 14.60 1.16 -10.84
CA GLN A 235 14.45 -0.11 -11.57
C GLN A 235 15.28 -1.25 -10.95
N GLN A 236 16.51 -0.96 -10.54
CA GLN A 236 17.37 -1.93 -9.85
C GLN A 236 16.78 -2.33 -8.49
N TRP A 237 16.21 -1.37 -7.76
CA TRP A 237 15.55 -1.65 -6.49
C TRP A 237 14.32 -2.56 -6.69
N TRP A 238 13.51 -2.31 -7.72
CA TRP A 238 12.42 -3.22 -8.11
C TRP A 238 12.92 -4.65 -8.31
N ASP A 239 14.00 -4.85 -9.05
CA ASP A 239 14.53 -6.20 -9.31
C ASP A 239 14.94 -6.89 -8.00
N LEU A 240 15.55 -6.16 -7.07
CA LEU A 240 15.95 -6.70 -5.77
C LEU A 240 14.77 -7.07 -4.87
N GLU A 241 13.63 -6.41 -5.03
CA GLU A 241 12.41 -6.69 -4.25
C GLU A 241 11.59 -7.82 -4.88
N PHE A 242 11.46 -7.87 -6.22
CA PHE A 242 10.41 -8.65 -6.88
C PHE A 242 10.89 -9.68 -7.92
N GLN A 243 12.18 -9.73 -8.25
CA GLN A 243 12.78 -10.81 -9.05
C GLN A 243 13.58 -11.77 -8.16
#